data_AF-A0A1W9H2U2-F1
#
_entry.id   AF-A0A1W9H2U2-F1
#
_cell.length_a   1.000
_cell.length_b   1.000
_cell.length_c   1.000
_cell.angle_alpha   90.00
_cell.angle_beta   90.00
_cell.angle_gamma   90.00
#
_symmetry.space_group_name_H-M   'P 1'
#
loop_
_entity.id
_entity.type
_entity.pdbx_description
1 polymer ?
#
loop_
_entity_poly.entity_id
_entity_poly.type
_entity_poly.pdbx_seq_one_letter_code
_entity_poly.pdbx_strand_id
1 'polypeptide(L)'
;MRVAQTTNKKLVFAVLLSALTVGLMLTLGRVPLAVSQPVTIPAKTVKGSIPMDGANPVWESVPGVVVPLSGQLITTPMHPNISVKSVFVKAMTNGKEVGLRLEWIDQTKNDTAIGPQDFRDQVALMFPVNTAGAPPFQCMGQSGGTTNIWRWNAEWQKDIGKDSAGIWDVDDQYPGIFWDYYFEEPAGGVTYPDRIGRSLGPFNSGIWSGNIMSDPTLRVSSVEDLSANGFSTLTTQAHQDVIGNGVWEPSGSVKGGGYTGPTWRVVVKRTLETSDANDVQFKAGMSVPIAFAVWDGANIERNGMKSLSTWFTLKL
;
A
#
# COMPACT_ATOMS: atom_id res chain seq x y z
N MET A 1 -26.21 25.37 -32.08
CA MET A 1 -25.82 24.26 -32.97
C MET A 1 -26.99 23.97 -33.91
N ARG A 2 -26.91 24.30 -35.20
CA ARG A 2 -27.97 23.94 -36.16
C ARG A 2 -27.82 22.46 -36.48
N VAL A 3 -28.76 21.64 -36.04
CA VAL A 3 -28.82 20.22 -36.40
C VAL A 3 -29.17 20.16 -37.88
N ALA A 4 -28.22 19.71 -38.71
CA ALA A 4 -28.47 19.44 -40.12
C ALA A 4 -29.33 18.18 -40.23
N GLN A 5 -30.64 18.34 -40.41
CA GLN A 5 -31.54 17.24 -40.73
C GLN A 5 -31.56 17.02 -42.24
N THR A 6 -31.19 15.82 -42.69
CA THR A 6 -31.28 15.39 -44.09
C THR A 6 -32.34 14.31 -44.21
N THR A 7 -33.26 14.45 -45.17
CA THR A 7 -34.30 13.46 -45.50
C THR A 7 -33.84 12.45 -46.55
N ASN A 8 -32.60 12.59 -47.05
CA ASN A 8 -32.07 11.70 -48.09
C ASN A 8 -31.69 10.34 -47.51
N LYS A 9 -32.59 9.37 -47.65
CA LYS A 9 -32.43 7.99 -47.16
C LYS A 9 -31.15 7.32 -47.66
N LYS A 10 -30.67 7.63 -48.87
CA LYS A 10 -29.42 7.05 -49.41
C LYS A 10 -28.20 7.60 -48.67
N LEU A 11 -28.21 8.90 -48.35
CA LEU A 11 -27.13 9.55 -47.60
C LEU A 11 -27.09 9.02 -46.16
N VAL A 12 -28.26 8.89 -45.50
CA VAL A 12 -28.37 8.32 -44.16
C VAL A 12 -27.86 6.88 -44.14
N PHE A 13 -28.26 6.07 -45.12
CA PHE A 13 -27.81 4.68 -45.23
C PHE A 13 -26.29 4.57 -45.45
N ALA A 14 -25.71 5.42 -46.30
CA ALA A 14 -24.27 5.45 -46.54
C ALA A 14 -23.47 5.85 -45.28
N VAL A 15 -23.96 6.81 -44.50
CA VAL A 15 -23.34 7.23 -43.23
C VAL A 15 -23.44 6.12 -42.18
N LEU A 16 -24.59 5.44 -42.06
CA LEU A 16 -24.75 4.33 -41.13
C LEU A 16 -23.88 3.12 -41.53
N LEU A 17 -23.82 2.80 -42.83
CA LEU A 17 -23.00 1.70 -43.34
C LEU A 17 -21.51 1.96 -43.13
N SER A 18 -21.05 3.19 -43.36
CA SER A 18 -19.65 3.56 -43.09
C SER A 18 -19.32 3.50 -41.59
N ALA A 19 -20.21 4.00 -40.71
CA ALA A 19 -20.04 3.88 -39.26
C ALA A 19 -19.96 2.41 -38.80
N LEU A 20 -20.82 1.54 -39.36
CA LEU A 20 -20.81 0.10 -39.08
C LEU A 20 -19.52 -0.57 -39.57
N THR A 21 -19.04 -0.19 -40.76
CA THR A 21 -17.82 -0.74 -41.35
C THR A 21 -16.59 -0.35 -40.53
N VAL A 22 -16.52 0.91 -40.08
CA VAL A 22 -15.47 1.39 -39.17
C VAL A 22 -15.53 0.64 -37.84
N GLY A 23 -16.72 0.46 -37.25
CA GLY A 23 -16.90 -0.32 -36.03
C GLY A 23 -16.44 -1.77 -36.17
N LEU A 24 -16.76 -2.42 -37.30
CA LEU A 24 -16.35 -3.80 -37.59
C LEU A 24 -14.83 -3.91 -37.78
N MET A 25 -14.20 -2.97 -38.49
CA MET A 25 -12.74 -2.94 -38.64
C MET A 25 -12.02 -2.72 -37.31
N LEU A 26 -12.51 -1.82 -36.47
CA LEU A 26 -11.95 -1.58 -35.14
C LEU A 26 -12.06 -2.83 -34.24
N THR A 27 -13.18 -3.56 -34.36
CA THR A 27 -13.40 -4.82 -33.63
C THR A 27 -12.47 -5.93 -34.12
N LEU A 28 -12.34 -6.12 -35.43
CA LEU A 28 -11.44 -7.10 -36.04
C LEU A 28 -9.96 -6.78 -35.76
N GLY A 29 -9.60 -5.49 -35.74
CA GLY A 29 -8.26 -5.03 -35.38
C GLY A 29 -7.95 -5.08 -33.89
N ARG A 30 -8.87 -5.57 -33.04
CA ARG A 30 -8.76 -5.56 -31.56
C ARG A 30 -8.37 -4.19 -31.01
N VAL A 31 -8.82 -3.11 -31.66
CA VAL A 31 -8.55 -1.76 -31.18
C VAL A 31 -9.52 -1.49 -30.02
N PRO A 32 -9.04 -1.23 -28.80
CA PRO A 32 -9.94 -0.96 -27.68
C PRO A 32 -10.70 0.34 -27.95
N LEU A 33 -12.01 0.22 -28.24
CA LEU A 33 -12.91 1.31 -28.62
C LEU A 33 -13.20 2.30 -27.48
N ALA A 34 -12.90 1.90 -26.25
CA ALA A 34 -12.89 2.76 -25.09
C ALA A 34 -11.75 2.32 -24.18
N VAL A 35 -10.79 3.22 -23.96
CA VAL A 35 -9.81 3.10 -22.88
C VAL A 35 -10.12 4.27 -21.95
N SER A 36 -10.58 3.98 -20.73
CA SER A 36 -10.51 4.95 -19.65
C SER A 36 -9.04 5.32 -19.52
N GLN A 37 -8.66 6.57 -19.82
CA GLN A 37 -7.30 6.99 -19.52
C GLN A 37 -7.07 6.80 -18.02
N PRO A 38 -6.01 6.09 -17.61
CA PRO A 38 -5.71 5.95 -16.19
C PRO A 38 -5.54 7.33 -15.58
N VAL A 39 -6.21 7.56 -14.44
CA VAL A 39 -6.01 8.81 -13.71
C VAL A 39 -4.53 8.89 -13.32
N THR A 40 -3.91 10.01 -13.66
CA THR A 40 -2.47 10.23 -13.47
C THR A 40 -2.20 10.89 -12.12
N ILE A 41 -1.24 10.35 -11.39
CA ILE A 41 -0.68 10.90 -10.15
C ILE A 41 0.66 11.56 -10.52
N PRO A 42 0.72 12.89 -10.66
CA PRO A 42 1.96 13.58 -11.01
C PRO A 42 2.91 13.63 -9.81
N ALA A 43 4.15 13.18 -10.00
CA ALA A 43 5.22 13.37 -9.03
C ALA A 43 5.81 14.77 -9.20
N LYS A 44 5.69 15.62 -8.17
CA LYS A 44 6.31 16.95 -8.19
C LYS A 44 7.81 16.85 -7.99
N THR A 45 8.60 17.49 -8.84
CA THR A 45 10.05 17.64 -8.59
C THR A 45 10.31 18.62 -7.46
N VAL A 46 11.12 18.23 -6.47
CA VAL A 46 11.52 19.06 -5.32
C VAL A 46 13.04 19.13 -5.19
N LYS A 47 13.53 20.19 -4.56
CA LYS A 47 14.95 20.31 -4.20
C LYS A 47 15.18 19.80 -2.79
N GLY A 48 16.24 19.02 -2.58
CA GLY A 48 16.60 18.48 -1.27
C GLY A 48 15.95 17.12 -0.96
N SER A 49 16.02 16.72 0.31
CA SER A 49 15.50 15.44 0.77
C SER A 49 13.98 15.45 0.86
N ILE A 50 13.37 14.30 0.55
CA ILE A 50 11.93 14.06 0.73
C ILE A 50 11.66 13.88 2.24
N PRO A 51 10.89 14.77 2.91
CA PRO A 51 10.56 14.62 4.32
C PRO A 51 9.68 13.38 4.58
N MET A 52 10.01 12.64 5.64
CA MET A 52 9.23 11.48 6.11
C MET A 52 7.99 11.88 6.94
N ASP A 53 7.95 13.12 7.42
CA ASP A 53 6.78 13.63 8.12
C ASP A 53 5.67 14.00 7.11
N GLY A 54 4.54 13.33 7.21
CA GLY A 54 3.35 13.58 6.40
C GLY A 54 2.68 14.93 6.69
N ALA A 55 3.00 15.59 7.82
CA ALA A 55 2.55 16.94 8.14
C ALA A 55 3.44 18.04 7.53
N ASN A 56 4.59 17.67 6.94
CA ASN A 56 5.57 18.65 6.51
C ASN A 56 5.01 19.63 5.44
N PRO A 57 5.21 20.96 5.58
CA PRO A 57 4.64 21.95 4.66
C PRO A 57 5.05 21.81 3.20
N VAL A 58 6.16 21.13 2.88
CA VAL A 58 6.55 20.84 1.49
C VAL A 58 5.41 20.16 0.72
N TRP A 59 4.67 19.28 1.39
CA TRP A 59 3.55 18.54 0.82
C TRP A 59 2.35 19.42 0.45
N GLU A 60 2.18 20.61 1.04
CA GLU A 60 1.10 21.54 0.67
C GLU A 60 1.15 21.90 -0.81
N SER A 61 2.38 22.03 -1.33
CA SER A 61 2.65 22.47 -2.69
C SER A 61 2.60 21.34 -3.73
N VAL A 62 2.47 20.09 -3.28
CA VAL A 62 2.43 18.90 -4.14
C VAL A 62 0.98 18.61 -4.53
N PRO A 63 0.66 18.44 -5.83
CA PRO A 63 -0.67 18.06 -6.27
C PRO A 63 -1.09 16.72 -5.66
N GLY A 64 -2.36 16.63 -5.25
CA GLY A 64 -2.92 15.39 -4.73
C GLY A 64 -4.07 14.86 -5.57
N VAL A 65 -4.21 13.54 -5.56
CA VAL A 65 -5.22 12.79 -6.33
C VAL A 65 -5.98 11.90 -5.36
N VAL A 66 -7.31 11.94 -5.43
CA VAL A 66 -8.16 10.99 -4.69
C VAL A 66 -8.25 9.69 -5.48
N VAL A 67 -7.81 8.60 -4.87
CA VAL A 67 -7.88 7.25 -5.42
C VAL A 67 -9.07 6.53 -4.78
N PRO A 68 -10.14 6.22 -5.54
CA PRO A 68 -11.24 5.40 -5.02
C PRO A 68 -10.79 3.96 -4.76
N LEU A 69 -11.31 3.38 -3.68
CA LEU A 69 -11.05 2.01 -3.27
C LEU A 69 -12.34 1.18 -3.23
N SER A 70 -12.20 -0.12 -3.44
CA SER A 70 -13.28 -1.10 -3.43
C SER A 70 -12.84 -2.38 -2.71
N GLY A 71 -13.78 -3.13 -2.14
CA GLY A 71 -13.47 -4.39 -1.49
C GLY A 71 -13.12 -5.49 -2.49
N GLN A 72 -12.26 -6.42 -2.08
CA GLN A 72 -11.99 -7.64 -2.83
C GLN A 72 -13.22 -8.55 -2.85
N LEU A 73 -13.71 -8.87 -4.05
CA LEU A 73 -14.86 -9.75 -4.28
C LEU A 73 -14.52 -10.99 -5.12
N ILE A 74 -13.24 -11.20 -5.46
CA ILE A 74 -12.82 -12.22 -6.42
C ILE A 74 -12.48 -13.55 -5.73
N THR A 75 -11.76 -13.50 -4.60
CA THR A 75 -11.34 -14.70 -3.87
C THR A 75 -11.83 -14.67 -2.43
N THR A 76 -12.03 -15.85 -1.83
CA THR A 76 -12.36 -15.98 -0.42
C THR A 76 -11.11 -15.81 0.46
N PRO A 77 -11.23 -15.20 1.65
CA PRO A 77 -12.43 -14.55 2.19
C PRO A 77 -12.73 -13.21 1.48
N MET A 78 -13.98 -13.02 1.06
CA MET A 78 -14.45 -11.76 0.47
C MET A 78 -14.84 -10.79 1.59
N HIS A 79 -14.54 -9.50 1.42
CA HIS A 79 -14.92 -8.44 2.37
C HIS A 79 -15.49 -7.22 1.63
N PRO A 80 -16.77 -7.26 1.21
CA PRO A 80 -17.41 -6.14 0.51
C PRO A 80 -17.54 -4.89 1.38
N ASN A 81 -17.72 -5.08 2.69
CA ASN A 81 -17.97 -4.02 3.66
C ASN A 81 -16.66 -3.38 4.16
N ILE A 82 -15.85 -2.89 3.22
CA ILE A 82 -14.64 -2.14 3.55
C ILE A 82 -14.99 -0.81 4.25
N SER A 83 -14.15 -0.33 5.16
CA SER A 83 -14.35 0.97 5.81
C SER A 83 -13.71 2.12 5.00
N VAL A 84 -12.51 1.90 4.48
CA VAL A 84 -11.74 2.94 3.75
C VAL A 84 -12.11 2.98 2.27
N LYS A 85 -12.95 3.95 1.87
CA LYS A 85 -13.45 4.06 0.49
C LYS A 85 -12.54 4.82 -0.47
N SER A 86 -11.54 5.52 0.04
CA SER A 86 -10.61 6.30 -0.78
C SER A 86 -9.32 6.59 -0.03
N VAL A 87 -8.24 6.76 -0.78
CA VAL A 87 -6.96 7.26 -0.28
C VAL A 87 -6.55 8.49 -1.10
N PHE A 88 -6.11 9.55 -0.44
CA PHE A 88 -5.59 10.74 -1.08
C PHE A 88 -4.07 10.62 -1.20
N VAL A 89 -3.57 10.68 -2.43
CA VAL A 89 -2.18 10.38 -2.75
C VAL A 89 -1.50 11.61 -3.32
N LYS A 90 -0.30 11.89 -2.80
CA LYS A 90 0.65 12.85 -3.36
C LYS A 90 1.95 12.15 -3.67
N ALA A 91 2.64 12.58 -4.73
CA ALA A 91 3.94 12.04 -5.09
C ALA A 91 4.95 13.16 -5.34
N MET A 92 6.21 12.92 -5.00
CA MET A 92 7.31 13.81 -5.33
C MET A 92 8.61 13.05 -5.60
N THR A 93 9.53 13.70 -6.31
CA THR A 93 10.87 13.17 -6.56
C THR A 93 11.90 14.29 -6.44
N ASN A 94 13.10 13.96 -5.97
CA ASN A 94 14.25 14.88 -5.98
C ASN A 94 15.29 14.51 -7.06
N GLY A 95 14.93 13.62 -7.99
CA GLY A 95 15.83 13.08 -9.01
C GLY A 95 16.76 11.95 -8.51
N LYS A 96 16.70 11.59 -7.23
CA LYS A 96 17.43 10.45 -6.64
C LYS A 96 16.51 9.46 -5.93
N GLU A 97 15.45 9.98 -5.31
CA GLU A 97 14.42 9.24 -4.59
C GLU A 97 13.04 9.59 -5.17
N VAL A 98 12.09 8.67 -5.00
CA VAL A 98 10.66 8.92 -5.13
C VAL A 98 10.01 8.76 -3.77
N GLY A 99 9.09 9.65 -3.45
CA GLY A 99 8.32 9.61 -2.20
C GLY A 99 6.84 9.78 -2.48
N LEU A 100 6.02 8.95 -1.83
CA LEU A 100 4.57 9.02 -1.90
C LEU A 100 4.01 9.25 -0.51
N ARG A 101 3.09 10.21 -0.41
CA ARG A 101 2.32 10.48 0.78
C ARG A 101 0.89 10.02 0.56
N LEU A 102 0.43 9.11 1.41
CA LEU A 102 -0.89 8.51 1.41
C LEU A 102 -1.64 9.00 2.62
N GLU A 103 -2.88 9.39 2.43
CA GLU A 103 -3.74 9.92 3.48
C GLU A 103 -5.10 9.25 3.39
N TRP A 104 -5.65 8.78 4.51
CA TRP A 104 -7.00 8.22 4.57
C TRP A 104 -7.64 8.49 5.93
N ILE A 105 -8.97 8.61 5.95
CA ILE A 105 -9.74 8.73 7.18
C ILE A 105 -9.76 7.39 7.88
N ASP A 106 -9.45 7.40 9.17
CA ASP A 106 -9.52 6.26 10.05
C ASP A 106 -9.90 6.73 11.46
N GLN A 107 -11.04 6.23 11.98
CA GLN A 107 -11.54 6.67 13.28
C GLN A 107 -10.73 6.09 14.44
N THR A 108 -9.95 5.04 14.17
CA THR A 108 -9.17 4.32 15.17
C THR A 108 -7.69 4.41 14.82
N LYS A 109 -6.86 4.23 15.84
CA LYS A 109 -5.42 4.08 15.68
C LYS A 109 -5.07 2.66 16.08
N ASN A 110 -5.05 1.74 15.12
CA ASN A 110 -4.72 0.35 15.38
C ASN A 110 -3.24 0.10 15.08
N ASP A 111 -2.37 0.50 16.00
CA ASP A 111 -0.92 0.38 15.89
C ASP A 111 -0.32 -0.76 16.74
N THR A 112 -1.15 -1.70 17.18
CA THR A 112 -0.79 -2.90 17.94
C THR A 112 -1.70 -4.06 17.60
N ALA A 113 -1.23 -5.31 17.70
CA ALA A 113 -2.05 -6.51 17.60
C ALA A 113 -1.87 -7.45 18.81
N ILE A 114 -2.25 -6.97 20.00
CA ILE A 114 -2.09 -7.71 21.27
C ILE A 114 -3.16 -8.81 21.41
N GLY A 115 -4.42 -8.47 21.18
CA GLY A 115 -5.53 -9.40 21.27
C GLY A 115 -5.61 -10.35 20.06
N PRO A 116 -6.17 -11.57 20.22
CA PRO A 116 -6.33 -12.52 19.10
C PRO A 116 -7.21 -12.02 17.94
N GLN A 117 -8.00 -10.98 18.16
CA GLN A 117 -8.87 -10.33 17.16
C GLN A 117 -8.46 -8.87 16.89
N ASP A 118 -7.30 -8.46 17.42
CA ASP A 118 -6.77 -7.13 17.13
C ASP A 118 -6.02 -7.20 15.81
N PHE A 119 -6.38 -6.32 14.90
CA PHE A 119 -5.71 -6.14 13.62
C PHE A 119 -5.17 -4.73 13.53
N ARG A 120 -4.16 -4.54 12.70
CA ARG A 120 -3.40 -3.29 12.57
C ARG A 120 -3.67 -2.58 11.27
N ASP A 121 -3.57 -1.27 11.32
CA ASP A 121 -3.71 -0.42 10.15
C ASP A 121 -2.50 -0.57 9.22
N GLN A 122 -2.79 -0.69 7.94
CA GLN A 122 -1.76 -0.88 6.90
C GLN A 122 -2.15 -0.11 5.63
N VAL A 123 -1.13 0.28 4.87
CA VAL A 123 -1.31 0.77 3.50
C VAL A 123 -0.24 0.17 2.61
N ALA A 124 -0.61 -0.21 1.40
CA ALA A 124 0.30 -0.75 0.41
C ALA A 124 0.21 0.00 -0.91
N LEU A 125 1.35 0.07 -1.59
CA LEU A 125 1.49 0.51 -2.97
C LEU A 125 2.03 -0.66 -3.77
N MET A 126 1.56 -0.83 -4.99
CA MET A 126 1.96 -1.93 -5.84
C MET A 126 2.33 -1.41 -7.22
N PHE A 127 3.43 -1.94 -7.75
CA PHE A 127 3.97 -1.66 -9.06
C PHE A 127 4.23 -2.97 -9.80
N PRO A 128 4.05 -3.03 -11.12
CA PRO A 128 4.61 -4.13 -11.89
C PRO A 128 6.13 -3.98 -11.97
N VAL A 129 6.86 -5.09 -11.81
CA VAL A 129 8.32 -5.10 -12.00
C VAL A 129 8.66 -4.76 -13.45
N ASN A 130 7.96 -5.39 -14.39
CA ASN A 130 7.99 -5.00 -15.80
C ASN A 130 6.92 -3.96 -16.09
N THR A 131 7.34 -2.70 -16.28
CA THR A 131 6.45 -1.57 -16.56
C THR A 131 6.08 -1.44 -18.04
N ALA A 132 6.63 -2.27 -18.92
CA ALA A 132 6.32 -2.26 -20.35
C ALA A 132 5.01 -3.02 -20.63
N GLY A 133 4.09 -2.36 -21.33
CA GLY A 133 2.81 -2.95 -21.76
C GLY A 133 1.69 -2.77 -20.73
N ALA A 134 0.69 -3.65 -20.80
CA ALA A 134 -0.43 -3.62 -19.87
C ALA A 134 0.02 -4.14 -18.48
N PRO A 135 -0.36 -3.45 -17.39
CA PRO A 135 -0.02 -3.94 -16.06
C PRO A 135 -0.71 -5.29 -15.77
N PRO A 136 -0.12 -6.13 -14.92
CA PRO A 136 -0.68 -7.43 -14.56
C PRO A 136 -1.93 -7.25 -13.69
N PHE A 137 -2.54 -8.33 -13.27
CA PHE A 137 -3.76 -8.32 -12.48
C PHE A 137 -3.55 -7.59 -11.15
N GLN A 138 -4.51 -6.75 -10.77
CA GLN A 138 -4.45 -5.86 -9.62
C GLN A 138 -4.41 -6.61 -8.29
N CYS A 139 -4.89 -7.86 -8.27
CA CYS A 139 -4.79 -8.72 -7.09
C CYS A 139 -3.43 -9.43 -7.05
N MET A 140 -2.35 -8.65 -7.07
CA MET A 140 -0.97 -9.09 -6.83
C MET A 140 -0.33 -9.87 -7.99
N GLY A 141 -0.75 -9.59 -9.21
CA GLY A 141 -0.20 -10.13 -10.44
C GLY A 141 -0.84 -11.44 -10.91
N GLN A 142 -0.19 -12.06 -11.88
CA GLN A 142 -0.42 -13.44 -12.34
C GLN A 142 0.91 -13.99 -12.87
N SER A 143 0.96 -15.28 -13.22
CA SER A 143 2.13 -15.91 -13.86
C SER A 143 2.74 -15.04 -14.98
N GLY A 144 4.01 -14.66 -14.82
CA GLY A 144 4.76 -13.80 -15.74
C GLY A 144 4.57 -12.29 -15.53
N GLY A 145 3.70 -11.91 -14.59
CA GLY A 145 3.37 -10.54 -14.21
C GLY A 145 3.73 -10.25 -12.76
N THR A 146 5.02 -10.35 -12.43
CA THR A 146 5.54 -10.06 -11.08
C THR A 146 5.26 -8.60 -10.69
N THR A 147 4.89 -8.41 -9.44
CA THR A 147 4.64 -7.12 -8.81
C THR A 147 5.61 -6.91 -7.66
N ASN A 148 6.12 -5.68 -7.54
CA ASN A 148 6.76 -5.16 -6.34
C ASN A 148 5.67 -4.44 -5.51
N ILE A 149 5.59 -4.74 -4.21
CA ILE A 149 4.63 -4.17 -3.28
C ILE A 149 5.39 -3.53 -2.10
N TRP A 150 5.08 -2.29 -1.79
CA TRP A 150 5.58 -1.61 -0.59
C TRP A 150 4.44 -1.52 0.41
N ARG A 151 4.55 -2.22 1.55
CA ARG A 151 3.49 -2.27 2.57
C ARG A 151 3.95 -1.64 3.87
N TRP A 152 3.42 -0.46 4.18
CA TRP A 152 3.56 0.12 5.51
C TRP A 152 2.65 -0.57 6.53
N ASN A 153 3.16 -0.73 7.76
CA ASN A 153 2.46 -1.36 8.87
C ASN A 153 2.60 -0.53 10.16
N ALA A 154 1.46 -0.15 10.75
CA ALA A 154 1.41 0.68 11.95
C ALA A 154 2.10 0.02 13.16
N GLU A 155 1.89 -1.29 13.36
CA GLU A 155 2.52 -2.08 14.43
C GLU A 155 4.02 -2.17 14.24
N TRP A 156 4.48 -2.45 13.01
CA TRP A 156 5.91 -2.53 12.74
C TRP A 156 6.61 -1.22 13.01
N GLN A 157 5.96 -0.09 12.70
CA GLN A 157 6.49 1.22 13.03
C GLN A 157 6.59 1.44 14.55
N LYS A 158 5.59 0.98 15.30
CA LYS A 158 5.61 1.08 16.77
C LYS A 158 6.75 0.26 17.34
N ASP A 159 6.91 -0.97 16.87
CA ASP A 159 7.94 -1.91 17.35
C ASP A 159 9.37 -1.41 17.07
N ILE A 160 9.62 -0.73 15.94
CA ILE A 160 10.94 -0.15 15.64
C ILE A 160 11.12 1.27 16.20
N GLY A 161 10.07 1.85 16.79
CA GLY A 161 10.05 3.23 17.27
C GLY A 161 10.97 3.44 18.48
N LYS A 162 11.42 4.68 18.68
CA LYS A 162 12.33 5.05 19.80
C LYS A 162 11.72 4.82 21.18
N ASP A 163 10.39 4.76 21.25
CA ASP A 163 9.64 4.55 22.48
C ASP A 163 9.37 3.06 22.75
N SER A 164 9.81 2.17 21.86
CA SER A 164 9.70 0.72 22.03
C SER A 164 11.09 0.08 22.22
N ALA A 165 11.19 -0.84 23.18
CA ALA A 165 12.37 -1.68 23.39
C ALA A 165 12.31 -3.01 22.62
N GLY A 166 11.36 -3.17 21.69
CA GLY A 166 11.13 -4.40 20.95
C GLY A 166 9.71 -4.52 20.40
N ILE A 167 9.17 -5.75 20.35
CA ILE A 167 7.74 -5.97 20.07
C ILE A 167 6.94 -5.39 21.24
N TRP A 168 5.91 -4.58 20.93
CA TRP A 168 4.93 -4.14 21.92
C TRP A 168 4.14 -5.35 22.44
N ASP A 169 4.18 -5.59 23.75
CA ASP A 169 3.57 -6.77 24.39
C ASP A 169 2.40 -6.38 25.33
N VAL A 170 1.75 -7.39 25.92
CA VAL A 170 0.64 -7.25 26.88
C VAL A 170 1.04 -6.36 28.06
N ASP A 171 2.28 -6.47 28.55
CA ASP A 171 2.79 -5.68 29.66
C ASP A 171 2.93 -4.19 29.32
N ASP A 172 3.26 -3.87 28.06
CA ASP A 172 3.30 -2.49 27.57
C ASP A 172 1.89 -1.90 27.44
N GLN A 173 0.93 -2.74 27.00
CA GLN A 173 -0.47 -2.34 26.84
C GLN A 173 -1.20 -2.21 28.19
N TYR A 174 -0.86 -3.03 29.17
CA TYR A 174 -1.48 -3.09 30.49
C TYR A 174 -0.43 -3.07 31.61
N PRO A 175 0.17 -1.91 31.94
CA PRO A 175 1.27 -1.82 32.91
C PRO A 175 0.92 -2.26 34.35
N GLY A 176 -0.37 -2.42 34.66
CA GLY A 176 -0.88 -2.89 35.95
C GLY A 176 -1.34 -4.35 35.93
N ILE A 177 -1.00 -5.11 34.90
CA ILE A 177 -1.33 -6.54 34.83
C ILE A 177 -0.44 -7.33 35.79
N PHE A 178 -1.03 -8.31 36.47
CA PHE A 178 -0.33 -9.20 37.39
C PHE A 178 -0.70 -10.63 37.01
N TRP A 179 0.30 -11.50 36.89
CA TRP A 179 0.13 -12.91 36.56
C TRP A 179 0.62 -13.79 37.70
N ASP A 180 -0.10 -14.87 37.98
CA ASP A 180 0.28 -15.90 38.94
C ASP A 180 1.21 -16.91 38.24
N TYR A 181 2.44 -16.47 37.94
CA TYR A 181 3.58 -17.27 37.42
C TYR A 181 3.46 -17.87 36.00
N TYR A 182 4.36 -17.46 35.09
CA TYR A 182 4.60 -18.10 33.78
C TYR A 182 6.02 -18.71 33.74
N PHE A 183 6.11 -20.00 33.37
CA PHE A 183 7.36 -20.80 33.41
C PHE A 183 8.51 -20.30 32.50
N GLU A 184 8.23 -19.39 31.58
CA GLU A 184 9.17 -19.00 30.51
C GLU A 184 9.48 -17.50 30.46
N GLU A 185 9.03 -16.66 31.38
CA GLU A 185 9.29 -15.21 31.29
C GLU A 185 10.66 -14.81 31.87
N PRO A 186 11.43 -13.96 31.17
CA PRO A 186 12.78 -13.57 31.57
C PRO A 186 12.85 -12.57 32.74
N ALA A 187 11.77 -12.34 33.48
CA ALA A 187 11.76 -11.47 34.65
C ALA A 187 11.12 -12.12 35.90
N GLY A 188 11.65 -13.26 36.38
CA GLY A 188 11.59 -13.54 37.82
C GLY A 188 11.39 -14.96 38.35
N GLY A 189 11.60 -16.03 37.57
CA GLY A 189 11.72 -17.39 38.13
C GLY A 189 11.65 -18.42 37.02
N VAL A 190 12.73 -18.96 36.45
CA VAL A 190 13.87 -19.62 37.09
C VAL A 190 15.07 -19.46 36.14
N THR A 191 16.22 -18.95 36.61
CA THR A 191 17.46 -18.99 35.82
C THR A 191 18.04 -20.40 35.87
N TYR A 192 17.66 -21.27 34.94
CA TYR A 192 18.41 -22.51 34.68
C TYR A 192 19.59 -22.17 33.76
N PRO A 193 20.84 -22.23 34.26
CA PRO A 193 22.02 -21.77 33.51
C PRO A 193 22.39 -22.64 32.30
N ASP A 194 21.69 -23.77 32.09
CA ASP A 194 22.06 -24.85 31.18
C ASP A 194 20.98 -25.20 30.11
N ARG A 195 19.84 -24.48 30.05
CA ARG A 195 18.87 -24.69 28.95
C ARG A 195 19.15 -23.79 27.75
N ILE A 196 19.33 -24.42 26.59
CA ILE A 196 19.20 -23.81 25.27
C ILE A 196 17.72 -23.45 25.09
N GLY A 197 17.34 -22.20 25.35
CA GLY A 197 15.93 -21.76 25.29
C GLY A 197 15.61 -20.56 26.18
N ARG A 198 16.44 -19.50 26.14
CA ARG A 198 16.04 -18.23 26.75
C ARG A 198 14.79 -17.73 26.03
N SER A 199 13.76 -17.34 26.78
CA SER A 199 12.67 -16.55 26.20
C SER A 199 13.24 -15.22 25.73
N LEU A 200 13.07 -14.93 24.44
CA LEU A 200 13.57 -13.74 23.77
C LEU A 200 12.47 -12.65 23.68
N GLY A 201 11.31 -12.90 24.30
CA GLY A 201 10.10 -12.09 24.18
C GLY A 201 8.91 -12.93 23.70
N PRO A 202 7.82 -12.28 23.27
CA PRO A 202 6.66 -12.98 22.73
C PRO A 202 7.02 -13.74 21.45
N PHE A 203 6.25 -14.80 21.13
CA PHE A 203 6.37 -15.59 19.90
C PHE A 203 7.70 -16.34 19.69
N ASN A 204 8.33 -16.86 20.75
CA ASN A 204 9.60 -17.62 20.69
C ASN A 204 9.69 -18.62 19.52
N SER A 205 8.70 -19.51 19.34
CA SER A 205 8.72 -20.48 18.22
C SER A 205 8.74 -19.81 16.84
N GLY A 206 8.07 -18.66 16.70
CA GLY A 206 8.08 -17.85 15.49
C GLY A 206 9.46 -17.25 15.23
N ILE A 207 10.11 -16.70 16.25
CA ILE A 207 11.49 -16.20 16.18
C ILE A 207 12.45 -17.32 15.74
N TRP A 208 12.39 -18.49 16.39
CA TRP A 208 13.23 -19.65 16.04
C TRP A 208 12.96 -20.19 14.63
N SER A 209 11.77 -19.97 14.07
CA SER A 209 11.44 -20.33 12.70
C SER A 209 11.86 -19.30 11.65
N GLY A 210 12.43 -18.15 12.06
CA GLY A 210 12.80 -17.06 11.16
C GLY A 210 11.59 -16.29 10.61
N ASN A 211 10.48 -16.24 11.37
CA ASN A 211 9.27 -15.55 10.95
C ASN A 211 9.36 -14.03 11.21
N ILE A 212 9.41 -13.21 10.15
CA ILE A 212 9.46 -11.74 10.22
C ILE A 212 8.28 -11.12 10.99
N MET A 213 7.14 -11.80 11.03
CA MET A 213 6.00 -11.35 11.84
C MET A 213 6.29 -11.45 13.34
N SER A 214 7.12 -12.41 13.76
CA SER A 214 7.43 -12.70 15.16
C SER A 214 8.77 -12.11 15.62
N ASP A 215 9.66 -11.74 14.70
CA ASP A 215 10.98 -11.23 15.03
C ASP A 215 11.16 -9.78 14.51
N PRO A 216 11.19 -8.76 15.39
CA PRO A 216 11.34 -7.38 14.98
C PRO A 216 12.77 -7.09 14.49
N THR A 217 13.76 -7.92 14.84
CA THR A 217 15.15 -7.74 14.39
C THR A 217 15.33 -8.01 12.90
N LEU A 218 14.39 -8.73 12.29
CA LEU A 218 14.31 -8.94 10.84
C LEU A 218 13.71 -7.73 10.10
N ARG A 219 13.19 -6.74 10.81
CA ARG A 219 12.52 -5.56 10.23
C ARG A 219 13.47 -4.37 10.19
N VAL A 220 13.91 -4.01 8.99
CA VAL A 220 14.80 -2.84 8.78
C VAL A 220 14.01 -1.52 8.74
N SER A 221 12.70 -1.60 8.47
CA SER A 221 11.83 -0.46 8.17
C SER A 221 10.39 -0.75 8.59
N SER A 222 9.58 0.30 8.79
CA SER A 222 8.13 0.20 9.00
C SER A 222 7.37 -0.21 7.72
N VAL A 223 8.07 -0.22 6.59
CA VAL A 223 7.57 -0.65 5.30
C VAL A 223 8.22 -1.97 4.96
N GLU A 224 7.43 -2.94 4.55
CA GLU A 224 7.90 -4.20 4.01
C GLU A 224 8.01 -4.09 2.49
N ASP A 225 9.19 -4.46 1.95
CA ASP A 225 9.37 -4.65 0.52
C ASP A 225 9.01 -6.09 0.15
N LEU A 226 8.04 -6.23 -0.74
CA LEU A 226 7.36 -7.48 -1.04
C LEU A 226 7.34 -7.73 -2.55
N SER A 227 7.29 -9.00 -2.91
CA SER A 227 7.07 -9.43 -4.29
C SER A 227 5.93 -10.44 -4.40
N ALA A 228 5.19 -10.40 -5.50
CA ALA A 228 4.14 -11.37 -5.80
C ALA A 228 3.99 -11.63 -7.31
N ASN A 229 3.68 -12.87 -7.67
CA ASN A 229 3.43 -13.37 -9.02
C ASN A 229 2.03 -14.02 -9.10
N GLY A 230 1.05 -13.35 -8.48
CA GLY A 230 -0.29 -13.87 -8.23
C GLY A 230 -0.65 -13.84 -6.74
N PHE A 231 -1.95 -13.84 -6.45
CA PHE A 231 -2.43 -14.07 -5.09
C PHE A 231 -1.90 -15.42 -4.57
N SER A 232 -1.60 -15.49 -3.26
CA SER A 232 -0.93 -16.62 -2.57
C SER A 232 0.57 -16.80 -2.82
N THR A 233 1.23 -15.93 -3.59
CA THR A 233 2.70 -15.97 -3.80
C THR A 233 3.45 -14.82 -3.14
N LEU A 234 2.75 -14.02 -2.32
CA LEU A 234 3.34 -12.87 -1.64
C LEU A 234 4.50 -13.30 -0.74
N THR A 235 5.66 -12.69 -0.95
CA THR A 235 6.86 -12.95 -0.14
C THR A 235 7.58 -11.64 0.17
N THR A 236 8.18 -11.57 1.35
CA THR A 236 9.17 -10.55 1.70
C THR A 236 10.37 -10.70 0.78
N GLN A 237 10.87 -9.58 0.25
CA GLN A 237 12.12 -9.56 -0.50
C GLN A 237 13.32 -9.72 0.45
N ALA A 238 14.42 -10.28 -0.05
CA ALA A 238 15.65 -10.42 0.73
C ALA A 238 16.35 -9.05 0.94
N HIS A 239 16.20 -8.15 -0.03
CA HIS A 239 16.65 -6.77 0.07
C HIS A 239 15.48 -5.88 0.50
N GLN A 240 15.76 -4.97 1.44
CA GLN A 240 14.79 -4.00 1.94
C GLN A 240 15.28 -2.60 1.57
N ASP A 241 14.65 -2.02 0.55
CA ASP A 241 15.06 -0.73 -0.02
C ASP A 241 14.15 0.43 0.37
N VAL A 242 13.01 0.13 1.01
CA VAL A 242 11.92 1.09 1.22
C VAL A 242 11.81 1.50 2.68
N ILE A 243 11.75 2.82 2.90
CA ILE A 243 11.50 3.38 4.23
C ILE A 243 10.16 4.09 4.29
N GLY A 244 9.53 4.08 5.47
CA GLY A 244 8.26 4.75 5.69
C GLY A 244 8.14 5.39 7.06
N ASN A 245 7.13 6.24 7.18
CA ASN A 245 6.71 6.82 8.44
C ASN A 245 5.24 7.24 8.33
N GLY A 246 4.42 6.79 9.27
CA GLY A 246 3.01 7.07 9.41
C GLY A 246 2.70 7.90 10.65
N VAL A 247 1.85 8.90 10.50
CA VAL A 247 1.35 9.70 11.63
C VAL A 247 -0.16 9.68 11.59
N TRP A 248 -0.77 9.18 12.67
CA TRP A 248 -2.20 9.29 12.90
C TRP A 248 -2.50 10.54 13.71
N GLU A 249 -3.42 11.37 13.23
CA GLU A 249 -3.93 12.52 13.96
C GLU A 249 -5.40 12.27 14.34
N PRO A 250 -5.78 12.40 15.63
CA PRO A 250 -7.17 12.18 16.09
C PRO A 250 -8.14 13.27 15.62
N SER A 251 -7.61 14.43 15.23
CA SER A 251 -8.39 15.55 14.73
C SER A 251 -7.45 16.50 14.03
N GLY A 252 -7.94 17.14 12.98
CA GLY A 252 -7.17 18.15 12.28
C GLY A 252 -7.50 18.22 10.81
N SER A 253 -7.00 19.26 10.18
CA SER A 253 -6.88 19.35 8.74
C SER A 253 -5.48 19.89 8.46
N VAL A 254 -4.76 19.24 7.56
CA VAL A 254 -3.46 19.73 7.12
C VAL A 254 -3.71 20.48 5.84
N LYS A 255 -3.06 21.63 5.67
CA LYS A 255 -3.19 22.38 4.43
C LYS A 255 -2.71 21.52 3.26
N GLY A 256 -3.52 21.48 2.21
CA GLY A 256 -3.29 20.59 1.07
C GLY A 256 -3.50 19.10 1.38
N GLY A 257 -3.99 18.71 2.56
CA GLY A 257 -4.51 17.37 2.83
C GLY A 257 -5.82 17.09 2.09
N GLY A 258 -6.21 15.82 2.03
CA GLY A 258 -7.42 15.36 1.36
C GLY A 258 -8.62 15.27 2.29
N TYR A 259 -8.38 15.20 3.61
CA TYR A 259 -9.40 14.91 4.60
C TYR A 259 -9.31 15.82 5.83
N THR A 260 -10.36 15.76 6.64
CA THR A 260 -10.48 16.47 7.91
C THR A 260 -10.99 15.50 8.97
N GLY A 261 -10.37 15.46 10.15
CA GLY A 261 -10.74 14.57 11.25
C GLY A 261 -9.66 13.53 11.56
N PRO A 262 -10.02 12.41 12.22
CA PRO A 262 -9.15 11.27 12.43
C PRO A 262 -8.55 10.75 11.12
N THR A 263 -7.23 10.79 10.96
CA THR A 263 -6.57 10.52 9.67
C THR A 263 -5.17 9.98 9.85
N TRP A 264 -4.85 8.92 9.10
CA TRP A 264 -3.48 8.48 8.88
C TRP A 264 -2.83 9.27 7.75
N ARG A 265 -1.57 9.66 7.93
CA ARG A 265 -0.69 10.19 6.88
C ARG A 265 0.59 9.39 6.85
N VAL A 266 0.76 8.59 5.82
CA VAL A 266 1.93 7.73 5.63
C VAL A 266 2.77 8.27 4.50
N VAL A 267 4.06 8.48 4.75
CA VAL A 267 5.05 8.72 3.71
C VAL A 267 5.85 7.45 3.52
N VAL A 268 5.97 6.98 2.29
CA VAL A 268 6.92 5.95 1.88
C VAL A 268 7.90 6.54 0.88
N LYS A 269 9.16 6.11 0.91
CA LYS A 269 10.14 6.52 -0.10
C LYS A 269 11.18 5.43 -0.36
N ARG A 270 11.74 5.49 -1.57
CA ARG A 270 12.81 4.63 -2.06
C ARG A 270 13.70 5.40 -3.03
N THR A 271 14.94 4.96 -3.25
CA THR A 271 15.75 5.43 -4.38
C THR A 271 15.06 5.12 -5.71
N LEU A 272 15.36 5.91 -6.75
CA LEU A 272 14.78 5.68 -8.08
C LEU A 272 15.23 4.36 -8.68
N GLU A 273 16.49 4.00 -8.47
CA GLU A 273 17.09 2.75 -8.92
C GLU A 273 17.57 1.91 -7.73
N THR A 274 17.49 0.60 -7.87
CA THR A 274 17.98 -0.41 -6.91
C THR A 274 18.68 -1.54 -7.67
N SER A 275 19.45 -2.37 -6.97
CA SER A 275 20.11 -3.54 -7.58
C SER A 275 19.23 -4.79 -7.61
N ASP A 276 18.07 -4.80 -6.94
CA ASP A 276 17.16 -5.94 -6.92
C ASP A 276 16.40 -6.05 -8.26
N ALA A 277 16.38 -7.25 -8.84
CA ALA A 277 15.68 -7.52 -10.09
C ALA A 277 14.16 -7.60 -9.92
N ASN A 278 13.67 -7.82 -8.70
CA ASN A 278 12.25 -7.83 -8.37
C ASN A 278 11.72 -6.44 -8.06
N ASP A 279 12.57 -5.42 -8.19
CA ASP A 279 12.19 -4.05 -7.97
C ASP A 279 11.76 -3.33 -9.23
N VAL A 280 10.67 -2.57 -9.12
CA VAL A 280 10.33 -1.59 -10.13
C VAL A 280 11.45 -0.55 -10.22
N GLN A 281 11.89 -0.22 -11.43
CA GLN A 281 12.92 0.80 -11.65
C GLN A 281 12.28 2.10 -12.13
N PHE A 282 12.61 3.22 -11.49
CA PHE A 282 12.04 4.52 -11.78
C PHE A 282 13.02 5.37 -12.58
N LYS A 283 12.52 6.06 -13.61
CA LYS A 283 13.30 7.03 -14.39
C LYS A 283 12.50 8.31 -14.57
N ALA A 284 13.18 9.45 -14.59
CA ALA A 284 12.56 10.74 -14.86
C ALA A 284 11.77 10.71 -16.17
N GLY A 285 10.54 11.25 -16.17
CA GLY A 285 9.66 11.25 -17.33
C GLY A 285 8.93 9.93 -17.59
N MET A 286 9.21 8.85 -16.85
CA MET A 286 8.51 7.57 -17.00
C MET A 286 7.08 7.64 -16.46
N SER A 287 6.18 6.91 -17.11
CA SER A 287 4.84 6.63 -16.61
C SER A 287 4.83 5.20 -16.05
N VAL A 288 4.55 5.04 -14.76
CA VAL A 288 4.62 3.75 -14.07
C VAL A 288 3.23 3.37 -13.55
N PRO A 289 2.70 2.18 -13.86
CA PRO A 289 1.45 1.71 -13.27
C PRO A 289 1.58 1.58 -11.75
N ILE A 290 0.59 2.09 -11.02
CA ILE A 290 0.55 2.01 -9.55
C ILE A 290 -0.86 1.64 -9.08
N ALA A 291 -0.95 0.76 -8.08
CA ALA A 291 -2.19 0.42 -7.40
C ALA A 291 -2.00 0.53 -5.88
N PHE A 292 -3.11 0.62 -5.15
CA PHE A 292 -3.11 0.88 -3.72
C PHE A 292 -4.00 -0.11 -2.99
N ALA A 293 -3.64 -0.40 -1.74
CA ALA A 293 -4.52 -1.09 -0.82
C ALA A 293 -4.43 -0.50 0.60
N VAL A 294 -5.54 -0.51 1.33
CA VAL A 294 -5.62 -0.06 2.73
C VAL A 294 -6.34 -1.11 3.54
N TRP A 295 -5.87 -1.31 4.77
CA TRP A 295 -6.50 -2.15 5.79
C TRP A 295 -6.78 -1.30 7.02
N ASP A 296 -8.03 -1.30 7.46
CA ASP A 296 -8.48 -0.77 8.75
C ASP A 296 -8.58 -1.92 9.76
N GLY A 297 -7.75 -1.84 10.81
CA GLY A 297 -7.67 -2.86 11.85
C GLY A 297 -8.97 -3.03 12.64
N ALA A 298 -9.67 -1.93 12.93
CA ALA A 298 -10.95 -1.96 13.65
C ALA A 298 -12.07 -2.59 12.81
N ASN A 299 -11.98 -2.51 11.47
CA ASN A 299 -12.88 -3.20 10.56
C ASN A 299 -12.42 -4.63 10.20
N ILE A 300 -11.58 -5.25 11.05
CA ILE A 300 -11.06 -6.62 10.94
C ILE A 300 -10.33 -6.93 9.63
N GLU A 301 -9.87 -5.90 8.92
CA GLU A 301 -9.22 -6.01 7.63
C GLU A 301 -7.81 -6.56 7.79
N ARG A 302 -7.51 -7.66 7.08
CA ARG A 302 -6.20 -8.31 7.04
C ARG A 302 -6.05 -9.17 5.79
N ASN A 303 -4.83 -9.46 5.39
CA ASN A 303 -4.54 -10.32 4.22
C ASN A 303 -5.30 -9.84 2.97
N GLY A 304 -6.16 -10.69 2.38
CA GLY A 304 -6.99 -10.34 1.22
C GLY A 304 -8.23 -9.49 1.54
N MET A 305 -8.62 -9.37 2.80
CA MET A 305 -9.76 -8.53 3.23
C MET A 305 -9.26 -7.11 3.40
N LYS A 306 -9.39 -6.31 2.34
CA LYS A 306 -8.84 -4.97 2.24
C LYS A 306 -9.57 -4.14 1.21
N SER A 307 -9.39 -2.85 1.33
CA SER A 307 -9.75 -1.87 0.30
C SER A 307 -8.66 -1.86 -0.78
N LEU A 308 -9.01 -1.97 -2.06
CA LEU A 308 -8.05 -1.93 -3.18
C LEU A 308 -8.51 -1.00 -4.32
N SER A 309 -7.53 -0.41 -5.03
CA SER A 309 -7.75 0.39 -6.23
C SER A 309 -7.61 -0.44 -7.51
N THR A 310 -8.06 0.13 -8.63
CA THR A 310 -7.59 -0.28 -9.97
C THR A 310 -6.17 0.25 -10.23
N TRP A 311 -5.62 0.05 -11.44
CA TRP A 311 -4.36 0.66 -11.83
C TRP A 311 -4.52 2.15 -12.16
N PHE A 312 -3.64 2.96 -11.58
CA PHE A 312 -3.40 4.37 -11.86
C PHE A 312 -2.04 4.52 -12.54
N THR A 313 -1.69 5.72 -12.97
CA THR A 313 -0.36 6.02 -13.54
C THR A 313 0.38 7.02 -12.66
N LEU A 314 1.49 6.61 -12.05
CA LEU A 314 2.46 7.52 -11.47
C LEU A 314 3.29 8.15 -12.60
N LYS A 315 3.30 9.47 -12.69
CA LYS A 315 4.09 10.20 -13.68
C LYS A 315 5.28 10.90 -13.00
N LEU A 316 6.49 10.43 -13.30
CA LEU A 316 7.76 10.98 -12.79
C LEU A 316 8.26 12.19 -13.58
#